data_AF-A0A0V0JBS8-F1
#
_entry.id   AF-A0A0V0JBS8-F1
#
_cell.length_a   1.000
_cell.length_b   1.000
_cell.length_c   1.000
_cell.angle_alpha   90.00
_cell.angle_beta   90.00
_cell.angle_gamma   90.00
#
_symmetry.space_group_name_H-M   'P 1'
#
loop_
_entity.id
_entity.type
_entity.pdbx_description
1 polymer ?
#
loop_
_entity_poly.entity_id
_entity_poly.type
_entity_poly.pdbx_seq_one_letter_code
_entity_poly.pdbx_strand_id
1 'polypeptide(L)'
;TRTYKELVNFCSKLNEYSWCSKARIEYAGHAVELVSQSPKEELLKYRALVAVSGDGLLQEIVNGLFARTDLPSLPNIGVLPAGSGNAVSASVCFNSGLQTTKSLLKNACLLMALPPQPPVALAPLSSIPRHIFRLKVTPYHPILLQTDSKASAQDLAMLSVTWGLISECDLRSEVIRCLGEVRFSLTYAYFILKKQNYRCSLSFLPVDEYGEDMRRFYKHFEQPVPRKRASLRCTSAPRVIEHTIYGGSSHVPDDQKKECRDNFSVPQADGASLLPPLEEPVPPNWVTISGDFWGIQIVNTSHLVSNCVFCAEKQFGSDFMLIQFMSSRLSRYHSPIDR
;
A
#
# COMPACT_ATOMS: atom_id res chain seq x y z
N THR A 1 17.09 19.05 12.09
CA THR A 1 16.17 18.92 13.26
C THR A 1 16.69 17.86 14.23
N ARG A 2 16.22 17.84 15.48
CA ARG A 2 16.64 16.86 16.51
C ARG A 2 16.52 15.40 16.04
N THR A 3 15.44 15.08 15.34
CA THR A 3 15.18 13.76 14.73
C THR A 3 16.24 13.34 13.73
N TYR A 4 16.75 14.27 12.90
CA TYR A 4 17.82 13.96 11.94
C TYR A 4 19.13 13.60 12.66
N LYS A 5 19.48 14.31 13.75
CA LYS A 5 20.66 13.97 14.56
C LYS A 5 20.51 12.60 15.23
N GLU A 6 19.32 12.29 15.76
CA GLU A 6 19.01 10.99 16.35
C GLU A 6 19.11 9.87 15.30
N LEU A 7 18.61 10.11 14.07
CA LEU A 7 18.69 9.16 12.96
C LEU A 7 20.13 8.93 12.48
N VAL A 8 20.92 9.99 12.32
CA VAL A 8 22.33 9.88 11.92
C VAL A 8 23.12 9.09 12.96
N ASN A 9 22.88 9.33 14.25
CA ASN A 9 23.50 8.57 15.34
C ASN A 9 23.05 7.11 15.35
N PHE A 10 21.75 6.85 15.11
CA PHE A 10 21.25 5.49 14.95
C PHE A 10 21.92 4.77 13.76
N CYS A 11 21.95 5.40 12.59
CA CYS A 11 22.58 4.86 11.39
C CYS A 11 24.10 4.70 11.53
N SER A 12 24.78 5.56 12.30
CA SER A 12 26.22 5.40 12.56
C SER A 12 26.49 4.18 13.43
N LYS A 13 25.67 3.94 14.46
CA LYS A 13 25.77 2.74 15.31
C LYS A 13 25.48 1.45 14.55
N LEU A 14 24.66 1.48 13.50
CA LEU A 14 24.43 0.31 12.65
C LEU A 14 25.72 -0.22 11.99
N ASN A 15 26.77 0.61 11.82
CA ASN A 15 28.07 0.15 11.31
C ASN A 15 28.79 -0.82 12.24
N GLU A 16 28.46 -0.80 13.53
CA GLU A 16 29.11 -1.64 14.54
C GLU A 16 28.59 -3.10 14.49
N TYR A 17 27.52 -3.34 13.74
CA TYR A 17 26.86 -4.62 13.66
C TYR A 17 27.14 -5.32 12.33
N SER A 18 27.80 -6.49 12.39
CA SER A 18 28.11 -7.32 11.22
C SER A 18 26.89 -7.88 10.49
N TRP A 19 25.72 -7.90 11.15
CA TRP A 19 24.47 -8.42 10.59
C TRP A 19 23.66 -7.36 9.79
N CYS A 20 24.16 -6.12 9.69
CA CYS A 20 23.53 -5.04 8.96
C CYS A 20 24.46 -4.51 7.85
N SER A 21 23.91 -4.31 6.64
CA SER A 21 24.59 -3.56 5.58
C SER A 21 23.81 -2.29 5.26
N LYS A 22 24.50 -1.26 4.80
CA LYS A 22 23.90 0.04 4.45
C LYS A 22 24.21 0.40 3.01
N ALA A 23 23.17 0.72 2.25
CA ALA A 23 23.27 1.35 0.95
C ALA A 23 22.82 2.81 1.06
N ARG A 24 23.60 3.73 0.49
CA ARG A 24 23.23 5.15 0.39
C ARG A 24 22.61 5.39 -0.98
N ILE A 25 21.43 6.01 -0.98
CA ILE A 25 20.73 6.42 -2.19
C ILE A 25 21.12 7.85 -2.52
N GLU A 26 21.42 8.12 -3.79
CA GLU A 26 22.08 9.36 -4.23
C GLU A 26 21.19 10.21 -5.14
N TYR A 27 20.41 9.55 -5.99
CA TYR A 27 19.48 10.19 -6.93
C TYR A 27 18.17 9.38 -7.00
N ALA A 28 17.14 9.99 -7.59
CA ALA A 28 15.84 9.36 -7.78
C ALA A 28 15.94 8.16 -8.73
N GLY A 29 15.39 7.02 -8.34
CA GLY A 29 15.49 5.76 -9.09
C GLY A 29 16.72 4.93 -8.76
N HIS A 30 17.71 5.45 -8.02
CA HIS A 30 18.89 4.68 -7.65
C HIS A 30 18.54 3.43 -6.81
N ALA A 31 17.51 3.48 -5.95
CA ALA A 31 17.11 2.29 -5.20
C ALA A 31 16.42 1.24 -6.08
N VAL A 32 15.71 1.65 -7.15
CA VAL A 32 15.17 0.73 -8.16
C VAL A 32 16.31 0.00 -8.85
N GLU A 33 17.31 0.74 -9.34
CA GLU A 33 18.49 0.20 -10.02
C GLU A 33 19.27 -0.76 -9.11
N LEU A 34 19.57 -0.32 -7.88
CA LEU A 34 20.32 -1.11 -6.91
C LEU A 34 19.62 -2.44 -6.62
N VAL A 35 18.31 -2.42 -6.33
CA VAL A 35 17.57 -3.64 -5.97
C VAL A 35 17.34 -4.54 -7.19
N SER A 36 17.03 -3.98 -8.35
CA SER A 36 16.78 -4.77 -9.56
C SER A 36 18.06 -5.41 -10.13
N GLN A 37 19.20 -4.74 -10.04
CA GLN A 37 20.48 -5.20 -10.62
C GLN A 37 21.34 -6.02 -9.65
N SER A 38 21.05 -6.00 -8.34
CA SER A 38 21.80 -6.79 -7.35
C SER A 38 21.72 -8.30 -7.66
N PRO A 39 22.81 -9.07 -7.48
CA PRO A 39 22.74 -10.52 -7.58
C PRO A 39 21.72 -11.10 -6.59
N LYS A 40 20.94 -12.11 -6.99
CA LYS A 40 19.95 -12.73 -6.09
C LYS A 40 20.61 -13.33 -4.85
N GLU A 41 21.82 -13.88 -4.99
CA GLU A 41 22.59 -14.46 -3.90
C GLU A 41 22.97 -13.40 -2.87
N GLU A 42 23.10 -12.14 -3.27
CA GLU A 42 23.35 -11.03 -2.35
C GLU A 42 22.08 -10.61 -1.62
N LEU A 43 20.97 -10.43 -2.35
CA LEU A 43 19.69 -10.03 -1.74
C LEU A 43 19.18 -11.09 -0.75
N LEU A 44 19.32 -12.37 -1.09
CA LEU A 44 18.85 -13.48 -0.25
C LEU A 44 19.67 -13.68 1.03
N LYS A 45 20.84 -13.03 1.17
CA LYS A 45 21.56 -13.00 2.46
C LYS A 45 20.79 -12.22 3.52
N TYR A 46 19.93 -11.30 3.11
CA TYR A 46 19.22 -10.41 4.02
C TYR A 46 17.79 -10.90 4.25
N ARG A 47 17.40 -10.97 5.53
CA ARG A 47 16.02 -11.28 5.94
C ARG A 47 15.03 -10.17 5.56
N ALA A 48 15.51 -8.93 5.50
CA ALA A 48 14.69 -7.77 5.26
C ALA A 48 15.48 -6.63 4.61
N LEU A 49 14.79 -5.83 3.80
CA LEU A 49 15.25 -4.53 3.32
C LEU A 49 14.55 -3.44 4.13
N VAL A 50 15.31 -2.50 4.70
CA VAL A 50 14.75 -1.43 5.55
C VAL A 50 14.92 -0.08 4.87
N ALA A 51 13.80 0.54 4.48
CA ALA A 51 13.78 1.90 3.97
C ALA A 51 13.90 2.90 5.12
N VAL A 52 14.99 3.66 5.18
CA VAL A 52 15.20 4.73 6.16
C VAL A 52 15.08 6.09 5.46
N SER A 53 13.85 6.50 5.16
CA SER A 53 13.52 7.72 4.40
C SER A 53 12.03 8.04 4.55
N GLY A 54 11.43 8.74 3.59
CA GLY A 54 9.98 8.83 3.43
C GLY A 54 9.41 7.74 2.53
N ASP A 55 8.12 7.86 2.20
CA ASP A 55 7.37 6.86 1.44
C ASP A 55 7.95 6.58 0.02
N GLY A 56 8.63 7.57 -0.59
CA GLY A 56 9.22 7.42 -1.93
C GLY A 56 10.36 6.39 -2.02
N LEU A 57 11.18 6.23 -0.98
CA LEU A 57 12.23 5.20 -1.02
C LEU A 57 11.65 3.79 -0.96
N LEU A 58 10.59 3.60 -0.17
CA LEU A 58 9.84 2.35 -0.14
C LEU A 58 9.28 2.02 -1.53
N GLN A 59 8.73 3.03 -2.20
CA GLN A 59 8.19 2.90 -3.55
C GLN A 59 9.25 2.42 -4.55
N GLU A 60 10.47 2.98 -4.49
CA GLU A 60 11.58 2.54 -5.34
C GLU A 60 12.02 1.10 -5.03
N ILE A 61 12.16 0.73 -3.75
CA ILE A 61 12.54 -0.63 -3.36
C ILE A 61 11.52 -1.65 -3.87
N VAL A 62 10.22 -1.37 -3.72
CA VAL A 62 9.14 -2.27 -4.15
C VAL A 62 9.12 -2.43 -5.66
N ASN A 63 9.26 -1.34 -6.42
CA ASN A 63 9.35 -1.42 -7.89
C ASN A 63 10.62 -2.14 -8.36
N GLY A 64 11.75 -1.95 -7.66
CA GLY A 64 12.99 -2.68 -7.94
C GLY A 64 12.85 -4.18 -7.70
N LEU A 65 12.11 -4.60 -6.67
CA LEU A 65 11.77 -6.01 -6.43
C LEU A 65 10.77 -6.54 -7.48
N PHE A 66 9.78 -5.74 -7.86
CA PHE A 66 8.76 -6.12 -8.84
C PHE A 66 9.31 -6.32 -10.25
N ALA A 67 10.36 -5.58 -10.62
CA ALA A 67 11.07 -5.77 -11.89
C ALA A 67 11.82 -7.12 -11.98
N ARG A 68 11.89 -7.89 -10.88
CA ARG A 68 12.61 -9.15 -10.81
C ARG A 68 11.68 -10.36 -10.89
N THR A 69 12.10 -11.36 -11.64
CA THR A 69 11.41 -12.65 -11.78
C THR A 69 12.21 -13.83 -11.22
N ASP A 70 13.44 -13.58 -10.77
CA ASP A 70 14.42 -14.61 -10.40
C ASP A 70 14.45 -14.96 -8.91
N LEU A 71 13.77 -14.17 -8.07
CA LEU A 71 13.77 -14.36 -6.62
C LEU A 71 12.82 -15.50 -6.21
N PRO A 72 13.30 -16.52 -5.48
CA PRO A 72 12.45 -17.60 -4.99
C PRO A 72 11.50 -17.11 -3.89
N SER A 73 11.87 -16.04 -3.16
CA SER A 73 11.10 -15.37 -2.11
C SER A 73 11.39 -13.88 -2.05
N LEU A 74 10.36 -13.05 -1.84
CA LEU A 74 10.57 -11.63 -1.59
C LEU A 74 11.09 -11.40 -0.15
N PRO A 75 12.14 -10.58 0.04
CA PRO A 75 12.59 -10.21 1.38
C PRO A 75 11.51 -9.39 2.08
N ASN A 76 11.47 -9.45 3.41
CA ASN A 76 10.58 -8.59 4.18
C ASN A 76 10.97 -7.12 3.99
N ILE A 77 10.01 -6.21 4.07
CA ILE A 77 10.30 -4.77 3.95
C ILE A 77 9.97 -4.08 5.27
N GLY A 78 10.94 -3.33 5.79
CA GLY A 78 10.79 -2.46 6.95
C GLY A 78 10.81 -0.99 6.54
N VAL A 79 10.10 -0.14 7.31
CA VAL A 79 10.05 1.30 7.06
C VAL A 79 10.38 2.07 8.34
N LEU A 80 11.44 2.88 8.28
CA LEU A 80 11.81 3.82 9.33
C LEU A 80 11.60 5.25 8.84
N PRO A 81 10.79 6.05 9.56
CA PRO A 81 10.40 7.38 9.12
C PRO A 81 11.56 8.36 9.27
N ALA A 82 12.10 8.81 8.16
CA ALA A 82 13.16 9.82 8.11
C ALA A 82 12.91 10.92 7.05
N GLY A 83 11.82 10.82 6.30
CA GLY A 83 11.43 11.79 5.27
C GLY A 83 10.42 12.82 5.75
N SER A 84 9.95 13.66 4.82
CA SER A 84 8.86 14.63 5.05
C SER A 84 7.47 13.97 5.00
N GLY A 85 7.28 12.95 4.16
CA GLY A 85 6.10 12.10 4.12
C GLY A 85 6.42 10.71 4.68
N ASN A 86 5.68 10.27 5.69
CA ASN A 86 5.89 8.98 6.35
C ASN A 86 4.55 8.25 6.60
N ALA A 87 3.64 8.34 5.64
CA ALA A 87 2.27 7.82 5.75
C ALA A 87 2.26 6.30 5.92
N VAL A 88 3.15 5.56 5.24
CA VAL A 88 3.22 4.11 5.36
C VAL A 88 3.72 3.71 6.75
N SER A 89 4.75 4.37 7.27
CA SER A 89 5.25 4.11 8.63
C SER A 89 4.20 4.44 9.70
N ALA A 90 3.45 5.53 9.52
CA ALA A 90 2.31 5.87 10.38
C ALA A 90 1.21 4.81 10.34
N SER A 91 0.87 4.31 9.15
CA SER A 91 -0.08 3.22 8.98
C SER A 91 0.39 1.95 9.69
N VAL A 92 1.66 1.56 9.53
CA VAL A 92 2.23 0.38 10.22
C VAL A 92 2.12 0.53 11.74
N CYS A 93 2.49 1.69 12.28
CA CYS A 93 2.38 1.96 13.72
C CYS A 93 0.92 1.93 14.20
N PHE A 94 -0.01 2.51 13.42
CA PHE A 94 -1.44 2.53 13.73
C PHE A 94 -2.06 1.13 13.74
N ASN A 95 -1.86 0.36 12.67
CA ASN A 95 -2.38 -1.01 12.59
C ASN A 95 -1.72 -1.96 13.63
N SER A 96 -0.57 -1.58 14.20
CA SER A 96 0.07 -2.28 15.31
C SER A 96 -0.43 -1.83 16.70
N GLY A 97 -1.32 -0.84 16.78
CA GLY A 97 -1.79 -0.26 18.04
C GLY A 97 -0.78 0.67 18.74
N LEU A 98 0.31 1.05 18.06
CA LEU A 98 1.40 1.88 18.60
C LEU A 98 1.43 3.28 17.97
N GLN A 99 0.30 3.88 17.59
CA GLN A 99 0.33 5.23 17.04
C GLN A 99 0.51 6.29 18.12
N THR A 100 1.58 7.10 17.98
CA THR A 100 1.71 8.38 18.69
C THR A 100 2.19 9.44 17.71
N THR A 101 1.57 10.63 17.72
CA THR A 101 1.97 11.74 16.86
C THR A 101 3.34 12.32 17.19
N LYS A 102 3.87 12.05 18.40
CA LYS A 102 5.12 12.64 18.92
C LYS A 102 6.35 11.73 18.79
N SER A 103 6.22 10.46 18.43
CA SER A 103 7.35 9.51 18.49
C SER A 103 7.28 8.40 17.42
N LEU A 104 6.86 8.74 16.21
CA LEU A 104 6.74 7.77 15.10
C LEU A 104 8.02 6.95 14.86
N LEU A 105 9.19 7.60 14.82
CA LEU A 105 10.48 6.91 14.65
C LEU A 105 10.76 5.90 15.76
N LYS A 106 10.51 6.26 17.02
CA LYS A 106 10.75 5.36 18.16
C LYS A 106 9.82 4.15 18.11
N ASN A 107 8.56 4.37 17.72
CA ASN A 107 7.57 3.30 17.62
C ASN A 107 7.89 2.35 16.46
N ALA A 108 8.30 2.89 15.30
CA ALA A 108 8.79 2.10 14.18
C ALA A 108 10.04 1.27 14.55
N CYS A 109 11.02 1.89 15.23
CA CYS A 109 12.19 1.18 15.74
C CYS A 109 11.83 0.09 16.74
N LEU A 110 10.90 0.36 17.67
CA LEU A 110 10.41 -0.63 18.64
C LEU A 110 9.80 -1.83 17.94
N LEU A 111 8.92 -1.61 16.95
CA LEU A 111 8.30 -2.68 16.17
C LEU A 111 9.34 -3.57 15.47
N MET A 112 10.36 -2.97 14.86
CA MET A 112 11.42 -3.72 14.18
C MET A 112 12.36 -4.46 15.15
N ALA A 113 12.50 -3.98 16.38
CA ALA A 113 13.32 -4.62 17.41
C ALA A 113 12.60 -5.80 18.11
N LEU A 114 11.30 -6.00 17.88
CA LEU A 114 10.57 -7.12 18.47
C LEU A 114 11.09 -8.47 17.92
N PRO A 115 11.09 -9.53 18.74
CA PRO A 115 11.54 -10.84 18.28
C PRO A 115 10.61 -11.40 17.21
N PRO A 116 11.14 -12.04 16.15
CA PRO A 116 10.31 -12.67 15.12
C PRO A 116 9.50 -13.83 15.69
N GLN A 117 8.37 -14.15 15.06
CA GLN A 117 7.62 -15.35 15.41
C GLN A 117 8.48 -16.60 15.17
N PRO A 118 8.54 -17.55 16.12
CA PRO A 118 9.17 -18.83 15.87
C PRO A 118 8.40 -19.57 14.77
N PRO A 119 9.06 -20.40 13.94
CA PRO A 119 8.39 -21.24 12.95
C PRO A 119 7.27 -22.05 13.60
N VAL A 120 6.12 -22.17 12.93
CA VAL A 120 4.93 -22.88 13.44
C VAL A 120 5.28 -24.31 13.88
N ALA A 121 6.24 -24.96 13.21
CA ALA A 121 6.74 -26.30 13.54
C ALA A 121 7.41 -26.40 14.93
N LEU A 122 7.97 -25.31 15.47
CA LEU A 122 8.63 -25.26 16.77
C LEU A 122 7.74 -24.70 17.88
N ALA A 123 6.53 -24.25 17.54
CA ALA A 123 5.55 -23.71 18.49
C ALA A 123 5.11 -24.71 19.60
N PRO A 124 5.01 -26.03 19.35
CA PRO A 124 4.64 -26.99 20.41
C PRO A 124 5.81 -27.39 21.33
N LEU A 125 7.06 -27.16 20.91
CA LEU A 125 8.23 -27.86 21.44
C LEU A 125 8.99 -27.10 22.54
N SER A 126 8.46 -25.98 23.05
CA SER A 126 9.25 -25.16 23.96
C SER A 126 8.46 -24.49 25.08
N SER A 127 8.94 -24.68 26.31
CA SER A 127 8.59 -23.92 27.52
C SER A 127 9.27 -22.54 27.53
N ILE A 128 9.49 -21.94 26.35
CA ILE A 128 10.16 -20.63 26.22
C ILE A 128 9.20 -19.55 26.76
N PRO A 129 9.71 -18.55 27.53
CA PRO A 129 8.91 -17.41 27.95
C PRO A 129 8.19 -16.82 26.75
N ARG A 130 6.85 -16.83 26.77
CA ARG A 130 6.07 -16.21 25.70
C ARG A 130 6.34 -14.71 25.76
N HIS A 131 7.21 -14.21 24.89
CA HIS A 131 7.33 -12.77 24.69
C HIS A 131 5.95 -12.23 24.36
N ILE A 132 5.46 -11.31 25.20
CA ILE A 132 4.13 -10.69 25.06
C ILE A 132 4.03 -9.91 23.74
N PHE A 133 5.15 -9.32 23.30
CA PHE A 133 5.27 -8.59 22.05
C PHE A 133 6.17 -9.34 21.06
N ARG A 134 5.74 -9.45 19.80
CA ARG A 134 6.45 -10.12 18.71
C ARG A 134 6.37 -9.29 17.43
N LEU A 135 7.41 -9.39 16.61
CA LEU A 135 7.41 -8.81 15.28
C LEU A 135 6.39 -9.57 14.43
N LYS A 136 5.34 -8.85 14.02
CA LYS A 136 4.33 -9.34 13.10
C LYS A 136 4.63 -8.82 11.70
N VAL A 137 5.08 -9.73 10.83
CA VAL A 137 5.15 -9.45 9.39
C VAL A 137 3.73 -9.63 8.83
N THR A 138 3.23 -8.63 8.12
CA THR A 138 1.89 -8.65 7.55
C THR A 138 2.01 -8.55 6.02
N PRO A 139 1.32 -9.39 5.24
CA PRO A 139 1.32 -9.26 3.79
C PRO A 139 0.73 -7.91 3.39
N TYR A 140 1.23 -7.35 2.30
CA TYR A 140 0.73 -6.11 1.72
C TYR A 140 0.45 -6.30 0.24
N HIS A 141 -0.73 -5.87 -0.21
CA HIS A 141 -1.12 -5.90 -1.61
C HIS A 141 -0.96 -4.50 -2.19
N PRO A 142 0.13 -4.19 -2.93
CA PRO A 142 0.28 -2.90 -3.58
C PRO A 142 -0.74 -2.70 -4.71
N ILE A 143 -0.96 -1.46 -5.12
CA ILE A 143 -1.80 -1.13 -6.27
C ILE A 143 -0.99 -1.41 -7.54
N LEU A 144 -1.46 -2.30 -8.40
CA LEU A 144 -0.89 -2.48 -9.74
C LEU A 144 -1.37 -1.35 -10.66
N LEU A 145 -0.43 -0.64 -11.28
CA LEU A 145 -0.70 0.43 -12.23
C LEU A 145 -0.30 0.02 -13.64
N GLN A 146 -1.23 0.20 -14.57
CA GLN A 146 -1.01 0.07 -16.01
C GLN A 146 -1.36 1.40 -16.67
N THR A 147 -0.50 1.83 -17.59
CA THR A 147 -0.67 3.09 -18.34
C THR A 147 -0.43 2.83 -19.82
N ASP A 148 -1.13 3.55 -20.68
CA ASP A 148 -0.99 3.52 -22.13
C ASP A 148 0.31 4.18 -22.62
N SER A 149 0.75 5.24 -21.94
CA SER A 149 1.90 6.05 -22.34
C SER A 149 3.25 5.36 -22.16
N LYS A 150 3.39 4.44 -21.21
CA LYS A 150 4.62 3.67 -21.03
C LYS A 150 4.39 2.30 -21.64
N ALA A 151 4.94 2.05 -22.83
CA ALA A 151 4.86 0.75 -23.50
C ALA A 151 5.14 -0.39 -22.50
N SER A 152 4.08 -1.09 -22.07
CA SER A 152 4.10 -2.26 -21.17
C SER A 152 4.66 -2.09 -19.74
N ALA A 153 4.98 -0.88 -19.26
CA ALA A 153 5.53 -0.74 -17.90
C ALA A 153 4.41 -0.84 -16.85
N GLN A 154 4.36 -1.97 -16.16
CA GLN A 154 3.60 -2.13 -14.93
C GLN A 154 4.40 -1.53 -13.78
N ASP A 155 3.81 -0.55 -13.09
CA ASP A 155 4.38 0.02 -11.87
C ASP A 155 3.52 -0.42 -10.69
N LEU A 156 4.12 -0.60 -9.51
CA LEU A 156 3.35 -0.75 -8.27
C LEU A 156 3.20 0.62 -7.62
N ALA A 157 2.10 0.86 -6.92
CA ALA A 157 1.92 2.00 -6.03
C ALA A 157 1.65 1.51 -4.60
N MET A 158 2.49 1.96 -3.67
CA MET A 158 2.46 1.52 -2.28
C MET A 158 1.49 2.29 -1.41
N LEU A 159 1.12 3.54 -1.76
CA LEU A 159 0.35 4.39 -0.85
C LEU A 159 -0.99 4.80 -1.45
N SER A 160 -0.94 5.56 -2.53
CA SER A 160 -2.11 6.14 -3.16
C SER A 160 -1.84 6.51 -4.61
N VAL A 161 -2.92 6.57 -5.38
CA VAL A 161 -2.96 7.12 -6.73
C VAL A 161 -3.93 8.31 -6.71
N THR A 162 -3.48 9.46 -7.19
CA THR A 162 -4.23 10.72 -7.12
C THR A 162 -4.38 11.32 -8.50
N TRP A 163 -5.54 11.91 -8.76
CA TRP A 163 -5.83 12.63 -10.00
C TRP A 163 -6.60 13.92 -9.71
N GLY A 164 -6.34 14.97 -10.48
CA GLY A 164 -6.93 16.30 -10.31
C GLY A 164 -6.20 17.17 -9.28
N LEU A 165 -6.97 17.85 -8.44
CA LEU A 165 -6.50 18.88 -7.50
C LEU A 165 -5.31 18.42 -6.65
N ILE A 166 -5.40 17.23 -6.06
CA ILE A 166 -4.37 16.67 -5.17
C ILE A 166 -3.06 16.47 -5.93
N SER A 167 -3.11 15.78 -7.06
CA SER A 167 -1.93 15.54 -7.89
C SER A 167 -1.31 16.82 -8.44
N GLU A 168 -2.13 17.83 -8.78
CA GLU A 168 -1.61 19.10 -9.26
C GLU A 168 -0.97 19.92 -8.13
N CYS A 169 -1.49 19.82 -6.91
CA CYS A 169 -0.87 20.40 -5.72
C CYS A 169 0.48 19.75 -5.43
N ASP A 170 0.55 18.43 -5.45
CA ASP A 170 1.80 17.70 -5.23
C ASP A 170 2.86 18.11 -6.26
N LEU A 171 2.50 18.14 -7.55
CA LEU A 171 3.41 18.50 -8.62
C LEU A 171 3.89 19.96 -8.53
N ARG A 172 2.97 20.92 -8.37
CA ARG A 172 3.31 22.34 -8.42
C ARG A 172 3.92 22.87 -7.13
N SER A 173 3.66 22.23 -5.99
CA SER A 173 4.28 22.61 -4.72
C SER A 173 5.78 22.30 -4.66
N GLU A 174 6.33 21.53 -5.60
CA GLU A 174 7.78 21.28 -5.71
C GLU A 174 8.58 22.56 -6.00
N VAL A 175 8.01 23.56 -6.68
CA VAL A 175 8.70 24.83 -6.96
C VAL A 175 8.93 25.68 -5.69
N ILE A 176 8.13 25.44 -4.65
CA ILE A 176 8.21 26.11 -3.33
C ILE A 176 8.58 25.12 -2.22
N ARG A 177 9.34 24.06 -2.56
CA ARG A 177 9.80 23.04 -1.61
C ARG A 177 10.52 23.61 -0.38
N CYS A 178 11.15 24.77 -0.51
CA CYS A 178 11.82 25.48 0.60
C CYS A 178 10.87 25.86 1.75
N LEU A 179 9.56 25.95 1.50
CA LEU A 179 8.55 26.26 2.53
C LEU A 179 8.17 25.05 3.40
N GLY A 180 8.76 23.88 3.18
CA GLY A 180 8.45 22.67 3.93
C GLY A 180 6.99 22.26 3.77
N GLU A 181 6.37 21.73 4.82
CA GLU A 181 4.99 21.21 4.77
C GLU A 181 3.94 22.29 4.43
N VAL A 182 4.21 23.57 4.74
CA VAL A 182 3.28 24.70 4.48
C VAL A 182 3.01 24.88 2.98
N ARG A 183 3.92 24.40 2.11
CA ARG A 183 3.78 24.48 0.65
C ARG A 183 2.47 23.88 0.17
N PHE A 184 2.05 22.75 0.73
CA PHE A 184 0.84 22.07 0.33
C PHE A 184 -0.38 22.94 0.63
N SER A 185 -0.47 23.50 1.84
CA SER A 185 -1.57 24.39 2.25
C SER A 185 -1.71 25.61 1.33
N LEU A 186 -0.59 26.23 0.96
CA LEU A 186 -0.59 27.40 0.05
C LEU A 186 -1.06 27.00 -1.35
N THR A 187 -0.54 25.91 -1.90
CA THR A 187 -0.90 25.43 -3.23
C THR A 187 -2.38 24.98 -3.27
N TYR A 188 -2.85 24.26 -2.26
CA TYR A 188 -4.26 23.89 -2.14
C TYR A 188 -5.18 25.11 -2.09
N ALA A 189 -4.86 26.10 -1.25
CA ALA A 189 -5.65 27.32 -1.14
C ALA A 189 -5.75 28.05 -2.50
N TYR A 190 -4.63 28.16 -3.22
CA TYR A 190 -4.60 28.76 -4.56
C TYR A 190 -5.54 28.05 -5.54
N PHE A 191 -5.51 26.72 -5.60
CA PHE A 191 -6.34 25.97 -6.54
C PHE A 191 -7.82 25.93 -6.15
N ILE A 192 -8.14 25.89 -4.86
CA ILE A 192 -9.52 26.03 -4.37
C ILE A 192 -10.09 27.37 -4.82
N LEU A 193 -9.31 28.47 -4.68
CA LEU A 193 -9.74 29.80 -5.13
C LEU A 193 -9.95 29.86 -6.65
N LYS A 194 -9.16 29.12 -7.42
CA LYS A 194 -9.34 28.99 -8.87
C LYS A 194 -10.55 28.14 -9.29
N LYS A 195 -11.15 27.38 -8.38
CA LYS A 195 -12.27 26.44 -8.67
C LYS A 195 -11.98 25.52 -9.85
N GLN A 196 -10.75 25.00 -9.89
CA GLN A 196 -10.32 24.14 -10.98
C GLN A 196 -11.15 22.84 -10.99
N ASN A 197 -11.73 22.52 -12.14
CA ASN A 197 -12.45 21.27 -12.37
C ASN A 197 -11.69 20.45 -13.41
N TYR A 198 -11.74 19.13 -13.24
CA TYR A 198 -11.08 18.18 -14.11
C TYR A 198 -12.12 17.19 -14.60
N ARG A 199 -12.18 16.98 -15.93
CA ARG A 199 -13.08 16.01 -16.53
C ARG A 199 -12.44 14.62 -16.53
N CYS A 200 -13.13 13.63 -15.98
CA CYS A 200 -12.67 12.24 -15.94
C CYS A 200 -13.84 11.28 -16.17
N SER A 201 -13.54 10.15 -16.78
CA SER A 201 -14.37 8.95 -16.72
C SER A 201 -13.65 7.93 -15.86
N LEU A 202 -14.27 7.54 -14.75
CA LEU A 202 -13.73 6.56 -13.81
C LEU A 202 -14.64 5.35 -13.81
N SER A 203 -14.03 4.17 -13.99
CA SER A 203 -14.70 2.88 -13.84
C SER A 203 -14.08 2.11 -12.69
N PHE A 204 -14.89 1.47 -11.86
CA PHE A 204 -14.42 0.67 -10.73
C PHE A 204 -15.34 -0.51 -10.43
N LEU A 205 -14.78 -1.56 -9.80
CA LEU A 205 -15.52 -2.73 -9.34
C LEU A 205 -15.76 -2.63 -7.82
N PRO A 206 -17.01 -2.46 -7.36
CA PRO A 206 -17.31 -2.39 -5.93
C PRO A 206 -17.16 -3.77 -5.27
N VAL A 207 -16.61 -3.78 -4.05
CA VAL A 207 -16.48 -5.01 -3.23
C VAL A 207 -17.84 -5.46 -2.71
N ASP A 208 -18.64 -4.52 -2.23
CA ASP A 208 -20.03 -4.75 -1.83
C ASP A 208 -20.96 -3.78 -2.57
N GLU A 209 -21.58 -4.28 -3.64
CA GLU A 209 -22.52 -3.54 -4.48
C GLU A 209 -23.78 -3.08 -3.73
N TYR A 210 -24.12 -3.73 -2.60
CA TYR A 210 -25.35 -3.48 -1.82
C TYR A 210 -25.09 -2.79 -0.47
N GLY A 211 -23.82 -2.50 -0.16
CA GLY A 211 -23.39 -1.82 1.05
C GLY A 211 -23.92 -0.40 1.17
N GLU A 212 -23.91 0.17 2.37
CA GLU A 212 -24.44 1.51 2.62
C GLU A 212 -23.73 2.59 1.79
N ASP A 213 -22.42 2.49 1.65
CA ASP A 213 -21.61 3.44 0.89
C ASP A 213 -21.98 3.44 -0.60
N MET A 214 -22.18 2.27 -1.20
CA MET A 214 -22.61 2.15 -2.59
C MET A 214 -24.04 2.67 -2.79
N ARG A 215 -24.94 2.48 -1.82
CA ARG A 215 -26.29 3.08 -1.89
C ARG A 215 -26.23 4.61 -1.86
N ARG A 216 -25.39 5.18 -1.00
CA ARG A 216 -25.15 6.63 -0.94
C ARG A 216 -24.54 7.13 -2.25
N PHE A 217 -23.60 6.38 -2.81
CA PHE A 217 -22.97 6.66 -4.10
C PHE A 217 -23.99 6.70 -5.23
N TYR A 218 -24.80 5.64 -5.40
CA TYR A 218 -25.80 5.58 -6.48
C TYR A 218 -26.81 6.73 -6.38
N LYS A 219 -27.23 7.07 -5.15
CA LYS A 219 -28.09 8.23 -4.91
C LYS A 219 -27.42 9.56 -5.28
N HIS A 220 -26.15 9.74 -4.91
CA HIS A 220 -25.41 11.00 -5.15
C HIS A 220 -25.15 11.24 -6.64
N PHE A 221 -24.82 10.19 -7.39
CA PHE A 221 -24.53 10.26 -8.82
C PHE A 221 -25.73 9.98 -9.72
N GLU A 222 -26.95 9.88 -9.15
CA GLU A 222 -28.20 9.59 -9.87
C GLU A 222 -28.10 8.32 -10.75
N GLN A 223 -27.33 7.34 -10.29
CA GLN A 223 -27.09 6.08 -10.97
C GLN A 223 -28.18 5.06 -10.60
N PRO A 224 -28.63 4.22 -11.56
CA PRO A 224 -29.59 3.18 -11.26
C PRO A 224 -28.99 2.16 -10.29
N VAL A 225 -29.71 1.86 -9.20
CA VAL A 225 -29.30 0.80 -8.28
C VAL A 225 -29.34 -0.53 -9.03
N PRO A 226 -28.23 -1.28 -9.10
CA PRO A 226 -28.20 -2.56 -9.78
C PRO A 226 -29.21 -3.52 -9.14
N ARG A 227 -29.97 -4.24 -9.98
CA ARG A 227 -30.82 -5.35 -9.53
C ARG A 227 -29.92 -6.46 -8.98
N LYS A 228 -30.31 -7.08 -7.85
CA LYS A 228 -29.59 -8.20 -7.22
C LYS A 228 -29.10 -9.19 -8.26
N ARG A 229 -27.81 -9.14 -8.58
CA ARG A 229 -27.12 -10.17 -9.37
C ARG A 229 -26.79 -11.31 -8.41
N ALA A 230 -26.72 -12.55 -8.90
CA ALA A 230 -26.18 -13.65 -8.09
C ALA A 230 -24.79 -13.21 -7.63
N SER A 231 -24.59 -13.08 -6.32
CA SER A 231 -23.33 -12.59 -5.77
C SER A 231 -22.21 -13.43 -6.37
N LEU A 232 -21.24 -12.80 -7.04
CA LEU A 232 -19.92 -13.39 -7.14
C LEU A 232 -19.42 -13.47 -5.70
N ARG A 233 -19.75 -14.57 -5.00
CA ARG A 233 -19.02 -14.93 -3.81
C ARG A 233 -17.60 -15.09 -4.32
N CYS A 234 -16.70 -14.28 -3.81
CA CYS A 234 -15.31 -14.70 -3.71
C CYS A 234 -15.34 -15.90 -2.75
N THR A 235 -15.68 -17.08 -3.29
CA THR A 235 -15.38 -18.34 -2.64
C THR A 235 -13.88 -18.31 -2.47
N SER A 236 -13.44 -18.26 -1.20
CA SER A 236 -12.04 -18.42 -0.75
C SER A 236 -11.11 -18.65 -1.91
N ALA A 237 -10.43 -17.58 -2.33
CA ALA A 237 -9.62 -17.54 -3.54
C ALA A 237 -8.86 -18.87 -3.72
N PRO A 238 -8.84 -19.45 -4.94
CA PRO A 238 -7.87 -20.50 -5.22
C PRO A 238 -6.51 -19.97 -4.80
N ARG A 239 -5.73 -20.78 -4.09
CA ARG A 239 -4.35 -20.44 -3.72
C ARG A 239 -3.69 -19.80 -4.93
N VAL A 240 -3.35 -18.52 -4.82
CA VAL A 240 -2.54 -17.82 -5.79
C VAL A 240 -1.19 -18.54 -5.82
N ILE A 241 -1.03 -19.37 -6.84
CA ILE A 241 0.26 -19.85 -7.33
C ILE A 241 0.37 -19.07 -8.64
N GLU A 242 1.21 -18.04 -8.80
CA GLU A 242 2.58 -17.82 -8.32
C GLU A 242 2.77 -16.38 -7.76
N HIS A 243 3.78 -16.19 -6.90
CA HIS A 243 4.21 -14.96 -6.20
C HIS A 243 3.64 -14.64 -4.80
N THR A 244 2.84 -15.49 -4.15
CA THR A 244 2.80 -15.47 -2.68
C THR A 244 3.94 -16.33 -2.14
N ILE A 245 5.14 -15.77 -2.11
CA ILE A 245 6.23 -16.47 -1.45
C ILE A 245 6.18 -16.16 0.04
N TYR A 246 5.95 -17.21 0.82
CA TYR A 246 6.10 -17.17 2.27
C TYR A 246 7.52 -16.67 2.60
N GLY A 247 7.60 -15.56 3.33
CA GLY A 247 8.81 -15.14 4.03
C GLY A 247 9.14 -16.17 5.12
N GLY A 248 9.75 -17.28 4.72
CA GLY A 248 10.14 -18.38 5.59
C GLY A 248 11.56 -18.81 5.25
N SER A 249 12.43 -18.73 6.26
CA SER A 249 13.80 -19.25 6.26
C SER A 249 13.84 -20.64 5.61
N SER A 250 14.70 -20.80 4.61
CA SER A 250 14.96 -22.04 3.89
C SER A 250 15.58 -23.10 4.82
N HIS A 251 14.73 -23.95 5.41
CA HIS A 251 15.01 -25.36 5.71
C HIS A 251 13.75 -26.03 6.30
N VAL A 252 13.05 -26.83 5.50
CA VAL A 252 12.11 -27.85 5.98
C VAL A 252 12.38 -29.14 5.20
N PRO A 253 12.58 -30.31 5.86
CA PRO A 253 12.88 -31.57 5.19
C PRO A 253 11.67 -32.21 4.50
N ASP A 254 11.96 -33.14 3.57
CA ASP A 254 11.11 -33.71 2.51
C ASP A 254 10.01 -34.70 2.95
N ASP A 255 9.65 -34.75 4.23
CA ASP A 255 8.82 -35.83 4.79
C ASP A 255 7.41 -35.38 5.20
N GLN A 256 6.60 -34.88 4.28
CA GLN A 256 5.12 -34.87 4.41
C GLN A 256 4.38 -35.08 3.06
N LYS A 257 4.90 -35.94 2.19
CA LYS A 257 4.09 -36.58 1.13
C LYS A 257 3.38 -37.81 1.70
N LYS A 258 2.20 -37.66 2.33
CA LYS A 258 1.04 -38.58 2.19
C LYS A 258 -0.10 -38.30 3.17
N GLU A 259 -1.30 -38.55 2.62
CA GLU A 259 -2.60 -38.79 3.26
C GLU A 259 -3.48 -37.58 3.64
N CYS A 260 -4.25 -37.12 2.64
CA CYS A 260 -5.71 -37.28 2.64
C CYS A 260 -6.17 -37.44 1.18
N ARG A 261 -6.46 -38.68 0.78
CA ARG A 261 -7.17 -39.01 -0.47
C ARG A 261 -8.66 -38.96 -0.16
N ASP A 262 -9.31 -37.85 -0.51
CA ASP A 262 -10.75 -37.86 -0.79
C ASP A 262 -10.96 -37.43 -2.25
N ASN A 263 -11.58 -38.32 -3.01
CA ASN A 263 -11.87 -38.18 -4.43
C ASN A 263 -12.93 -37.09 -4.63
N PHE A 264 -12.50 -35.85 -4.87
CA PHE A 264 -13.29 -34.83 -5.54
C PHE A 264 -12.48 -34.28 -6.70
N SER A 265 -12.89 -34.59 -7.92
CA SER A 265 -12.41 -33.90 -9.12
C SER A 265 -12.89 -32.45 -9.07
N VAL A 266 -12.01 -31.54 -8.65
CA VAL A 266 -12.26 -30.10 -8.61
C VAL A 266 -12.08 -29.54 -10.04
N PRO A 267 -13.04 -28.78 -10.58
CA PRO A 267 -12.85 -28.06 -11.84
C PRO A 267 -11.78 -26.99 -11.65
N GLN A 268 -10.85 -26.94 -12.60
CA GLN A 268 -9.83 -25.92 -12.75
C GLN A 268 -10.49 -24.53 -12.71
N ALA A 269 -10.26 -23.75 -11.65
CA ALA A 269 -10.75 -22.38 -11.55
C ALA A 269 -9.77 -21.46 -12.30
N ASP A 270 -10.21 -20.95 -13.45
CA ASP A 270 -9.45 -20.00 -14.26
C ASP A 270 -9.06 -18.76 -13.43
N GLY A 271 -7.76 -18.52 -13.30
CA GLY A 271 -7.17 -17.35 -12.66
C GLY A 271 -7.34 -16.08 -13.48
N ALA A 272 -8.57 -15.63 -13.68
CA ALA A 272 -8.88 -14.46 -14.48
C ALA A 272 -8.40 -13.16 -13.80
N SER A 273 -7.51 -12.43 -14.47
CA SER A 273 -7.16 -11.04 -14.12
C SER A 273 -8.44 -10.21 -14.03
N LEU A 274 -8.62 -9.46 -12.93
CA LEU A 274 -9.72 -8.51 -12.79
C LEU A 274 -9.56 -7.29 -13.70
N LEU A 275 -8.33 -7.01 -14.16
CA LEU A 275 -8.04 -5.91 -15.05
C LEU A 275 -8.18 -6.37 -16.51
N PRO A 276 -9.08 -5.76 -17.30
CA PRO A 276 -9.09 -5.95 -18.75
C PRO A 276 -7.84 -5.32 -19.39
N PRO A 277 -7.42 -5.74 -20.58
CA PRO A 277 -6.45 -5.02 -21.39
C PRO A 277 -6.86 -3.55 -21.56
N LEU A 278 -5.88 -2.63 -21.63
CA LEU A 278 -6.15 -1.18 -21.70
C LEU A 278 -6.94 -0.78 -22.95
N GLU A 279 -6.82 -1.55 -24.02
CA GLU A 279 -7.48 -1.33 -25.30
C GLU A 279 -8.93 -1.86 -25.32
N GLU A 280 -9.30 -2.70 -24.36
CA GLU A 280 -10.62 -3.31 -24.28
C GLU A 280 -11.56 -2.52 -23.36
N PRO A 281 -12.87 -2.49 -23.65
CA PRO A 281 -13.83 -1.85 -22.78
C PRO A 281 -13.91 -2.55 -21.42
N VAL A 282 -14.17 -1.77 -20.37
CA VAL A 282 -14.34 -2.34 -19.02
C VAL A 282 -15.52 -3.33 -18.98
N PRO A 283 -15.40 -4.42 -18.20
CA PRO A 283 -16.47 -5.40 -18.06
C PRO A 283 -17.82 -4.80 -17.58
N PRO A 284 -18.97 -5.38 -17.96
CA PRO A 284 -20.30 -4.83 -17.67
C PRO A 284 -20.73 -4.92 -16.19
N ASN A 285 -19.92 -5.54 -15.33
CA ASN A 285 -20.08 -5.55 -13.88
C ASN A 285 -19.34 -4.39 -13.18
N TRP A 286 -18.60 -3.57 -13.92
CA TRP A 286 -18.00 -2.36 -13.38
C TRP A 286 -19.01 -1.21 -13.36
N VAL A 287 -18.82 -0.31 -12.41
CA VAL A 287 -19.58 0.94 -12.29
C VAL A 287 -18.76 2.05 -12.91
N THR A 288 -19.34 2.76 -13.87
CA THR A 288 -18.68 3.90 -14.55
C THR A 288 -19.38 5.20 -14.21
N ILE A 289 -18.58 6.21 -13.84
CA ILE A 289 -19.03 7.59 -13.70
C ILE A 289 -18.18 8.48 -14.59
N SER A 290 -18.83 9.45 -15.22
CA SER A 290 -18.15 10.46 -16.05
C SER A 290 -18.67 11.83 -15.68
N GLY A 291 -17.75 12.78 -15.53
CA GLY A 291 -18.12 14.14 -15.17
C GLY A 291 -16.93 14.99 -14.77
N ASP A 292 -17.27 16.13 -14.18
CA ASP A 292 -16.30 17.10 -13.69
C ASP A 292 -16.08 16.87 -12.18
N PHE A 293 -14.85 16.59 -11.81
CA PHE A 293 -14.41 16.34 -10.44
C PHE A 293 -13.35 17.37 -10.05
N TRP A 294 -13.26 17.68 -8.75
CA TRP A 294 -12.10 18.37 -8.20
C TRP A 294 -10.91 17.43 -8.10
N GLY A 295 -11.16 16.17 -7.78
CA GLY A 295 -10.12 15.17 -7.70
C GLY A 295 -10.65 13.79 -7.37
N ILE A 296 -9.82 12.80 -7.65
CA ILE A 296 -10.04 11.40 -7.34
C ILE A 296 -8.80 10.92 -6.60
N GLN A 297 -9.01 10.20 -5.51
CA GLN A 297 -7.92 9.62 -4.74
C GLN A 297 -8.21 8.16 -4.42
N ILE A 298 -7.31 7.29 -4.85
CA ILE A 298 -7.30 5.87 -4.51
C ILE A 298 -6.28 5.68 -3.41
N VAL A 299 -6.69 5.13 -2.27
CA VAL A 299 -5.84 4.98 -1.08
C VAL A 299 -5.78 3.52 -0.67
N ASN A 300 -4.57 3.07 -0.36
CA ASN A 300 -4.30 1.69 0.03
C ASN A 300 -3.71 1.53 1.43
N THR A 301 -3.61 2.62 2.21
CA THR A 301 -3.20 2.58 3.62
C THR A 301 -4.14 3.42 4.49
N SER A 302 -4.00 3.35 5.81
CA SER A 302 -4.85 4.11 6.74
C SER A 302 -4.49 5.59 6.82
N HIS A 303 -3.30 5.99 6.37
CA HIS A 303 -2.78 7.34 6.49
C HIS A 303 -2.40 7.91 5.12
N LEU A 304 -2.55 9.21 4.95
CA LEU A 304 -1.94 9.97 3.84
C LEU A 304 -0.80 10.88 4.32
N VAL A 305 -0.78 11.15 5.62
CA VAL A 305 0.22 11.95 6.32
C VAL A 305 0.49 11.32 7.68
N SER A 306 1.62 11.63 8.30
CA SER A 306 2.08 10.98 9.53
C SER A 306 1.22 11.29 10.78
N ASN A 307 0.48 12.39 10.75
CA ASN A 307 -0.23 12.96 11.91
C ASN A 307 -1.76 12.84 11.84
N CYS A 308 -2.31 12.25 10.78
CA CYS A 308 -3.75 12.13 10.60
C CYS A 308 -4.13 10.77 10.03
N VAL A 309 -5.02 10.07 10.73
CA VAL A 309 -5.66 8.84 10.23
C VAL A 309 -6.68 9.27 9.18
N PHE A 310 -6.46 8.86 7.93
CA PHE A 310 -7.35 9.13 6.82
C PHE A 310 -8.51 8.12 6.77
N CYS A 311 -8.20 6.83 6.91
CA CYS A 311 -9.22 5.78 7.02
C CYS A 311 -8.81 4.74 8.06
N ALA A 312 -9.52 4.70 9.18
CA ALA A 312 -9.22 3.81 10.30
C ALA A 312 -9.47 2.33 9.98
N GLU A 313 -10.39 2.04 9.06
CA GLU A 313 -10.77 0.67 8.69
C GLU A 313 -9.73 -0.01 7.81
N LYS A 314 -8.86 0.77 7.14
CA LYS A 314 -7.86 0.23 6.24
C LYS A 314 -6.72 -0.43 7.02
N GLN A 315 -6.55 -1.74 6.79
CA GLN A 315 -5.47 -2.53 7.38
C GLN A 315 -4.54 -3.09 6.30
N PHE A 316 -3.28 -3.34 6.65
CA PHE A 316 -2.37 -4.11 5.80
C PHE A 316 -2.94 -5.51 5.55
N GLY A 317 -2.91 -5.96 4.30
CA GLY A 317 -3.47 -7.24 3.88
C GLY A 317 -4.95 -7.20 3.48
N SER A 318 -5.62 -6.05 3.59
CA SER A 318 -6.98 -5.90 3.03
C SER A 318 -6.95 -6.13 1.52
N ASP A 319 -8.01 -6.72 0.98
CA ASP A 319 -8.20 -7.09 -0.43
C ASP A 319 -8.94 -6.01 -1.26
N PHE A 320 -9.31 -4.90 -0.63
CA PHE A 320 -9.97 -3.76 -1.27
C PHE A 320 -9.11 -2.50 -1.23
N MET A 321 -9.31 -1.60 -2.18
CA MET A 321 -8.78 -0.23 -2.14
C MET A 321 -9.92 0.75 -1.83
N LEU A 322 -9.58 1.91 -1.27
CA LEU A 322 -10.55 2.97 -1.01
C LEU A 322 -10.50 4.00 -2.12
N ILE A 323 -11.66 4.36 -2.67
CA ILE A 323 -11.78 5.41 -3.68
C ILE A 323 -12.53 6.58 -3.05
N GLN A 324 -11.87 7.73 -2.96
CA GLN A 324 -12.48 8.99 -2.56
C GLN A 324 -12.77 9.85 -3.80
N PHE A 325 -14.01 10.32 -3.89
CA PHE A 325 -14.47 11.19 -4.97
C PHE A 325 -14.68 12.60 -4.43
N MET A 326 -14.08 13.60 -5.08
CA MET A 326 -14.36 15.01 -4.81
C MET A 326 -15.16 15.56 -6.00
N SER A 327 -16.49 15.46 -5.93
CA SER A 327 -17.39 15.95 -6.98
C SER A 327 -17.39 17.47 -7.01
N SER A 328 -17.38 18.06 -8.22
CA SER A 328 -17.55 19.52 -8.41
C SER A 328 -18.96 20.00 -8.05
N ARG A 329 -19.94 19.07 -8.05
CA ARG A 329 -21.28 19.31 -7.53
C ARG A 329 -21.22 19.25 -6.02
N LEU A 330 -20.80 20.35 -5.39
CA LEU A 330 -21.05 20.55 -3.97
C LEU A 330 -22.57 20.43 -3.77
N SER A 331 -23.01 19.31 -3.18
CA SER A 331 -24.32 19.24 -2.58
C SER A 331 -24.40 20.42 -1.62
N ARG A 332 -25.19 21.44 -1.96
CA ARG A 332 -25.74 22.35 -0.97
C ARG A 332 -26.62 21.49 -0.07
N TYR A 333 -26.03 20.80 0.90
CA TYR A 333 -26.76 20.33 2.06
C TYR A 333 -27.28 21.59 2.75
N HIS A 334 -28.46 22.06 2.35
CA HIS A 334 -29.29 22.84 3.24
C HIS A 334 -29.62 21.92 4.40
N SER A 335 -28.95 22.15 5.53
CA SER A 335 -29.45 21.68 6.82
C SER A 335 -30.90 22.19 6.95
N PRO A 336 -31.89 21.32 7.20
CA PRO A 336 -33.23 21.76 7.58
C PRO A 336 -33.18 22.18 9.05
N ILE A 337 -32.46 23.26 9.33
CA ILE A 337 -32.54 24.00 10.58
C ILE A 337 -32.73 25.44 10.13
N ASP A 338 -33.96 25.75 9.73
CA ASP A 338 -34.57 27.08 9.67
C ASP A 338 -35.94 26.91 9.00
N ARG A 339 -36.91 26.40 9.75
CA ARG A 339 -38.33 26.70 9.60
C ARG A 339 -39.01 26.69 10.97
#